data_AF-A0A8H8NRE8-F1
#
_entry.id   AF-A0A8H8NRE8-F1
#
_cell.length_a   1.000
_cell.length_b   1.000
_cell.length_c   1.000
_cell.angle_alpha   90.00
_cell.angle_beta   90.00
_cell.angle_gamma   90.00
#
_symmetry.space_group_name_H-M   'P 1'
#
loop_
_entity.id
_entity.type
_entity.pdbx_description
1 polymer ?
#
loop_
_entity_poly.entity_id
_entity_poly.type
_entity_poly.pdbx_seq_one_letter_code
_entity_poly.pdbx_strand_id
1 'polypeptide(L)'
;MHLLNKRNRWYPYKFCSVPLRLTLDLLQTALPVFLAACPSARPPHMLDILLKGGLNLSHFVAADVAICVTTGRPLLCRYHVPWSLDLCNEFMEKVENQGSQWLFGIPDQFILLIGYIDGLVKNATAAGITVDSGLLAQIEDDVRRIQVSPCESNDPSLVARMAVQQCWREAVIVYLMALGGAHALDPRVGPRRDS
;
A
#
# COMPACT_ATOMS: atom_id res chain seq x y z
N MET A 1 4.47 -5.04 52.43
CA MET A 1 5.46 -4.06 51.96
C MET A 1 6.72 -4.82 51.50
N HIS A 2 6.84 -5.10 50.21
CA HIS A 2 8.12 -5.08 49.45
C HIS A 2 7.84 -5.46 48.00
N LEU A 3 7.73 -4.40 47.18
CA LEU A 3 7.82 -4.43 45.72
C LEU A 3 9.28 -4.68 45.32
N LEU A 4 9.54 -5.66 44.45
CA LEU A 4 10.69 -5.68 43.55
C LEU A 4 10.29 -6.43 42.26
N ASN A 5 9.72 -5.71 41.30
CA ASN A 5 10.44 -5.18 40.12
C ASN A 5 10.97 -6.28 39.19
N LYS A 6 10.06 -6.94 38.46
CA LYS A 6 10.42 -7.71 37.26
C LYS A 6 10.63 -6.71 36.12
N ARG A 7 11.90 -6.33 35.99
CA ARG A 7 12.48 -5.50 34.93
C ARG A 7 12.01 -5.96 33.54
N ASN A 8 11.22 -5.11 32.88
CA ASN A 8 10.82 -5.23 31.47
C ASN A 8 12.05 -5.38 30.59
N ARG A 9 12.34 -6.61 30.16
CA ARG A 9 13.36 -6.90 29.15
C ARG A 9 12.68 -6.77 27.80
N TRP A 10 12.76 -5.57 27.24
CA TRP A 10 12.53 -5.36 25.82
C TRP A 10 13.59 -6.14 25.05
N TYR A 11 13.19 -7.23 24.40
CA TYR A 11 14.03 -7.81 23.37
C TYR A 11 14.12 -6.77 22.25
N PRO A 12 15.31 -6.26 21.88
CA PRO A 12 15.41 -5.38 20.74
C PRO A 12 15.00 -6.22 19.53
N TYR A 13 13.83 -5.92 18.96
CA TYR A 13 13.54 -6.27 17.58
C TYR A 13 14.68 -5.68 16.77
N LYS A 14 15.59 -6.55 16.32
CA LYS A 14 16.69 -6.15 15.45
C LYS A 14 16.02 -5.78 14.12
N PHE A 15 15.72 -4.49 13.95
CA PHE A 15 15.39 -3.93 12.65
C PHE A 15 16.62 -4.16 11.78
N CYS A 16 16.61 -5.23 10.99
CA CYS A 16 17.55 -5.37 9.88
C CYS A 16 17.16 -4.32 8.85
N SER A 17 17.68 -3.10 9.02
CA SER A 17 17.61 -2.08 7.98
C SER A 17 18.57 -2.52 6.87
N VAL A 18 18.03 -3.23 5.88
CA VAL A 18 18.75 -3.45 4.63
C VAL A 18 18.80 -2.10 3.89
N PRO A 19 19.96 -1.71 3.33
CA PRO A 19 20.04 -0.54 2.46
C PRO A 19 18.96 -0.58 1.36
N LEU A 20 18.22 0.51 1.19
CA LEU A 20 17.17 0.63 0.17
C LEU A 20 17.65 0.19 -1.22
N ARG A 21 18.90 0.52 -1.56
CA ARG A 21 19.54 0.11 -2.82
C ARG A 21 19.58 -1.41 -3.01
N LEU A 22 19.95 -2.16 -1.97
CA LEU A 22 20.01 -3.62 -2.05
C LEU A 22 18.60 -4.21 -2.21
N THR A 23 17.60 -3.63 -1.54
CA THR A 23 16.21 -4.04 -1.71
C THR A 23 15.72 -3.81 -3.14
N LEU A 24 16.04 -2.63 -3.72
CA LEU A 24 15.72 -2.31 -5.11
C LEU A 24 16.39 -3.29 -6.09
N ASP A 25 17.70 -3.51 -5.95
CA ASP A 25 18.48 -4.39 -6.82
C ASP A 25 17.95 -5.83 -6.74
N LEU A 26 17.59 -6.29 -5.54
CA LEU A 26 17.01 -7.62 -5.33
C LEU A 26 15.63 -7.74 -5.98
N LEU A 27 14.76 -6.74 -5.82
CA LEU A 27 13.42 -6.78 -6.39
C LEU A 27 13.46 -6.73 -7.93
N GLN A 28 14.36 -5.92 -8.50
CA GLN A 28 14.61 -5.87 -9.94
C GLN A 28 15.16 -7.20 -10.47
N THR A 29 16.09 -7.83 -9.75
CA THR A 29 16.64 -9.14 -10.11
C THR A 29 15.57 -10.24 -10.04
N ALA A 30 14.64 -10.14 -9.10
CA ALA A 30 13.56 -11.11 -8.92
C ALA A 30 12.40 -10.92 -9.92
N LEU A 31 12.28 -9.75 -10.56
CA LEU A 31 11.15 -9.42 -11.46
C LEU A 31 10.92 -10.45 -12.58
N PRO A 32 11.93 -10.96 -13.31
CA PRO A 32 11.71 -11.97 -14.35
C PRO A 32 11.16 -13.29 -13.79
N VAL A 33 11.63 -13.70 -12.60
CA VAL A 33 11.16 -14.91 -11.91
C VAL A 33 9.71 -14.72 -11.46
N PHE A 34 9.39 -13.56 -10.90
CA PHE A 34 8.03 -13.19 -10.55
C PHE A 34 7.09 -13.27 -11.76
N LEU A 35 7.47 -12.67 -12.89
CA LEU A 35 6.67 -12.69 -14.11
C LEU A 35 6.50 -14.10 -14.69
N ALA A 36 7.51 -14.95 -14.58
CA ALA A 36 7.44 -16.34 -15.02
C ALA A 36 6.52 -17.20 -14.13
N ALA A 37 6.44 -16.86 -12.84
CA ALA A 37 5.59 -17.55 -11.88
C ALA A 37 4.13 -17.05 -11.88
N CYS A 38 3.84 -15.92 -12.53
CA CYS A 38 2.47 -15.41 -12.65
C CYS A 38 1.62 -16.31 -13.57
N PRO A 39 0.36 -16.60 -13.18
CA PRO A 39 -0.55 -17.41 -13.99
C PRO A 39 -0.97 -16.65 -15.26
N SER A 40 -0.33 -16.98 -16.39
CA SER A 40 -0.59 -16.71 -17.83
C SER A 40 -1.12 -15.34 -18.33
N ALA A 41 -1.70 -14.48 -17.49
CA ALA A 41 -2.12 -13.13 -17.84
C ALA A 41 -0.90 -12.21 -17.97
N ARG A 42 -0.78 -11.56 -19.14
CA ARG A 42 0.17 -10.45 -19.36
C ARG A 42 -0.61 -9.21 -19.81
N PRO A 43 -0.61 -8.12 -19.03
CA PRO A 43 0.02 -7.94 -17.73
C PRO A 43 -0.60 -8.81 -16.60
N PRO A 44 0.14 -9.11 -15.52
CA PRO A 44 -0.37 -9.93 -14.43
C PRO A 44 -1.56 -9.28 -13.72
N HIS A 45 -2.59 -10.08 -13.42
CA HIS A 45 -3.80 -9.62 -12.74
C HIS A 45 -3.56 -9.52 -11.23
N MET A 46 -3.45 -8.30 -10.69
CA MET A 46 -3.02 -8.08 -9.30
C MET A 46 -3.98 -8.73 -8.30
N LEU A 47 -5.28 -8.64 -8.53
CA LEU A 47 -6.28 -9.24 -7.64
C LEU A 47 -6.15 -10.76 -7.56
N ASP A 48 -5.91 -11.44 -8.69
CA ASP A 48 -5.72 -12.89 -8.68
C ASP A 48 -4.42 -13.28 -7.97
N ILE A 49 -3.38 -12.46 -8.08
CA ILE A 49 -2.12 -12.69 -7.35
C ILE A 49 -2.34 -12.57 -5.84
N LEU A 50 -3.06 -11.54 -5.39
CA LEU A 50 -3.33 -11.34 -3.96
C LEU A 50 -4.27 -12.42 -3.40
N LEU A 51 -5.26 -12.87 -4.17
CA LEU A 51 -6.20 -13.91 -3.74
C LEU A 51 -5.68 -15.35 -3.88
N LYS A 52 -4.87 -15.65 -4.90
CA LYS A 52 -4.52 -17.03 -5.30
C LYS A 52 -3.04 -17.26 -5.54
N GLY A 53 -2.24 -16.20 -5.69
CA GLY A 53 -0.83 -16.26 -6.10
C GLY A 53 0.13 -16.82 -5.05
N GLY A 54 -0.37 -17.26 -3.90
CA GLY A 54 0.46 -17.71 -2.79
C GLY A 54 1.28 -16.59 -2.16
N LEU A 55 1.99 -16.93 -1.10
CA LEU A 55 2.68 -15.97 -0.25
C LEU A 55 3.81 -15.22 -0.99
N ASN A 56 4.56 -15.90 -1.86
CA ASN A 56 5.71 -15.28 -2.53
C ASN A 56 5.30 -14.22 -3.59
N LEU A 57 4.25 -14.49 -4.38
CA LEU A 57 3.80 -13.54 -5.39
C LEU A 57 3.15 -12.32 -4.74
N SER A 58 2.34 -12.52 -3.71
CA SER A 58 1.75 -11.43 -2.93
C SER A 58 2.82 -10.58 -2.24
N HIS A 59 3.90 -11.19 -1.69
CA HIS A 59 5.03 -10.44 -1.13
C HIS A 59 5.76 -9.59 -2.16
N PHE A 60 5.97 -10.11 -3.38
CA PHE A 60 6.60 -9.34 -4.44
C PHE A 60 5.75 -8.11 -4.79
N VAL A 61 4.44 -8.29 -4.97
CA VAL A 61 3.50 -7.19 -5.27
C VAL A 61 3.52 -6.15 -4.15
N ALA A 62 3.43 -6.57 -2.89
CA ALA A 62 3.45 -5.67 -1.75
C ALA A 62 4.79 -4.92 -1.62
N ALA A 63 5.92 -5.57 -1.90
CA ALA A 63 7.23 -4.94 -1.88
C ALA A 63 7.41 -3.93 -3.02
N ASP A 64 6.92 -4.24 -4.23
CA ASP A 64 6.94 -3.31 -5.37
C ASP A 64 6.14 -2.04 -5.05
N VAL A 65 4.95 -2.21 -4.49
CA VAL A 65 4.10 -1.11 -4.00
C VAL A 65 4.78 -0.29 -2.90
N ALA A 66 5.35 -0.95 -1.89
CA ALA A 66 6.03 -0.27 -0.80
C ALA A 66 7.19 0.59 -1.31
N ILE A 67 7.98 0.06 -2.24
CA ILE A 67 9.09 0.78 -2.88
C ILE A 67 8.57 1.97 -3.70
N CYS A 68 7.51 1.78 -4.47
CA CYS A 68 6.90 2.84 -5.28
C CYS A 68 6.51 4.04 -4.40
N VAL A 69 5.74 3.80 -3.33
CA VAL A 69 5.30 4.87 -2.42
C VAL A 69 6.47 5.52 -1.70
N THR A 70 7.41 4.72 -1.17
CA THR A 70 8.52 5.26 -0.35
C THR A 70 9.60 5.98 -1.16
N THR A 71 9.74 5.67 -2.45
CA THR A 71 10.78 6.26 -3.31
C THR A 71 10.25 7.21 -4.37
N GLY A 72 8.93 7.26 -4.58
CA GLY A 72 8.30 8.01 -5.66
C GLY A 72 8.59 7.45 -7.05
N ARG A 73 9.13 6.23 -7.16
CA ARG A 73 9.41 5.56 -8.44
C ARG A 73 8.15 4.83 -8.94
N PRO A 74 7.96 4.70 -10.27
CA PRO A 74 6.91 3.84 -10.81
C PRO A 74 7.07 2.39 -10.36
N LEU A 75 5.97 1.63 -10.34
CA LEU A 75 6.02 0.19 -10.07
C LEU A 75 6.92 -0.51 -11.10
N LEU A 76 7.73 -1.45 -10.62
CA LEU A 76 8.63 -2.26 -11.45
C LEU A 76 7.83 -3.12 -12.42
N CYS A 77 6.73 -3.71 -11.94
CA CYS A 77 5.82 -4.46 -12.79
C CYS A 77 4.64 -3.59 -13.24
N ARG A 78 4.16 -3.85 -14.46
CA ARG A 78 2.88 -3.30 -14.93
C ARG A 78 1.80 -4.32 -14.63
N TYR A 79 0.89 -3.96 -13.72
CA TYR A 79 -0.24 -4.79 -13.32
C TYR A 79 -1.52 -4.44 -14.09
N HIS A 80 -2.39 -5.42 -14.29
CA HIS A 80 -3.80 -5.17 -14.56
C HIS A 80 -4.54 -5.05 -13.23
N VAL A 81 -5.23 -3.93 -13.03
CA VAL A 81 -6.03 -3.68 -11.83
C VAL A 81 -7.42 -3.15 -12.22
N PRO A 82 -8.50 -3.92 -12.05
CA PRO A 82 -9.85 -3.47 -12.34
C PRO A 82 -10.44 -2.73 -11.13
N TRP A 83 -9.88 -1.58 -10.73
CA TRP A 83 -10.26 -0.90 -9.49
C TRP A 83 -11.73 -0.45 -9.47
N SER A 84 -12.43 -0.76 -8.38
CA SER A 84 -13.65 -0.10 -7.93
C SER A 84 -13.81 -0.28 -6.41
N LEU A 85 -14.54 0.63 -5.75
CA LEU A 85 -14.86 0.49 -4.32
C LEU A 85 -15.65 -0.79 -4.02
N ASP A 86 -16.57 -1.18 -4.91
CA ASP A 86 -17.35 -2.41 -4.75
C ASP A 86 -16.46 -3.65 -4.82
N LEU A 87 -15.52 -3.69 -5.76
CA LEU A 87 -14.54 -4.77 -5.88
C LEU A 87 -13.65 -4.83 -4.63
N CYS A 88 -13.26 -3.67 -4.09
CA CYS A 88 -12.49 -3.58 -2.86
C CYS A 88 -13.25 -4.20 -1.67
N ASN A 89 -14.55 -3.92 -1.52
CA ASN A 89 -15.38 -4.51 -0.47
C ASN A 89 -15.53 -6.03 -0.62
N GLU A 90 -15.82 -6.50 -1.84
CA GLU A 90 -15.92 -7.94 -2.13
C GLU A 90 -14.59 -8.67 -1.89
N PHE A 91 -13.48 -8.03 -2.26
CA PHE A 91 -12.15 -8.56 -2.03
C PHE A 91 -11.85 -8.70 -0.52
N MET A 92 -12.22 -7.71 0.29
CA MET A 92 -12.01 -7.77 1.74
C MET A 92 -12.79 -8.90 2.39
N GLU A 93 -14.03 -9.13 1.98
CA GLU A 93 -14.82 -10.27 2.46
C GLU A 93 -14.11 -11.60 2.14
N LYS A 94 -13.53 -11.73 0.95
CA LYS A 94 -12.79 -12.93 0.55
C LYS A 94 -11.47 -13.11 1.30
N VAL A 95 -10.73 -12.03 1.57
CA VAL A 95 -9.44 -12.07 2.28
C VAL A 95 -9.61 -12.32 3.76
N GLU A 96 -10.61 -11.72 4.40
CA GLU A 96 -10.93 -11.94 5.81
C GLU A 96 -11.24 -13.42 6.09
N ASN A 97 -11.96 -14.06 5.16
CA ASN A 97 -12.23 -15.50 5.19
C ASN A 97 -10.99 -16.39 4.98
N GLN A 98 -9.91 -15.85 4.40
CA GLN A 98 -8.68 -16.59 4.12
C GLN A 98 -7.61 -16.43 5.21
N GLY A 99 -7.82 -15.55 6.19
CA GLY A 99 -6.86 -15.31 7.28
C GLY A 99 -5.51 -14.75 6.84
N SER A 100 -5.38 -14.31 5.58
CA SER A 100 -4.14 -13.78 5.00
C SER A 100 -3.86 -12.39 5.58
N GLN A 101 -2.89 -12.33 6.49
CA GLN A 101 -2.53 -11.10 7.19
C GLN A 101 -1.57 -10.22 6.35
N TRP A 102 -2.01 -8.98 6.15
CA TRP A 102 -1.28 -7.74 5.86
C TRP A 102 0.24 -7.87 5.64
N LEU A 103 0.66 -7.88 4.38
CA LEU A 103 2.07 -7.90 4.01
C LEU A 103 2.69 -6.52 4.22
N PHE A 104 3.77 -6.44 5.01
CA PHE A 104 4.42 -5.18 5.39
C PHE A 104 3.52 -4.19 6.15
N GLY A 105 2.39 -4.66 6.69
CA GLY A 105 1.38 -3.82 7.34
C GLY A 105 0.56 -2.95 6.38
N ILE A 106 0.69 -3.16 5.07
CA ILE A 106 -0.08 -2.45 4.05
C ILE A 106 -1.44 -3.14 3.90
N PRO A 107 -2.55 -2.41 4.01
CA PRO A 107 -3.84 -2.88 3.52
C PRO A 107 -3.80 -3.26 2.04
N ASP A 108 -4.21 -4.47 1.71
CA ASP A 108 -4.28 -4.97 0.33
C ASP A 108 -5.12 -4.05 -0.59
N GLN A 109 -6.08 -3.34 -0.01
CA GLN A 109 -6.90 -2.31 -0.66
C GLN A 109 -6.02 -1.18 -1.21
N PHE A 110 -5.03 -0.73 -0.43
CA PHE A 110 -4.07 0.27 -0.87
C PHE A 110 -3.07 -0.31 -1.88
N ILE A 111 -2.71 -1.59 -1.77
CA ILE A 111 -1.88 -2.27 -2.79
C ILE A 111 -2.57 -2.23 -4.16
N LEU A 112 -3.85 -2.62 -4.22
CA LEU A 112 -4.66 -2.55 -5.43
C LEU A 112 -4.76 -1.12 -5.94
N LEU A 113 -5.08 -0.16 -5.07
CA LEU A 113 -5.27 1.23 -5.46
C LEU A 113 -3.99 1.85 -6.06
N ILE A 114 -2.84 1.63 -5.43
CA ILE A 114 -1.55 2.12 -5.94
C ILE A 114 -1.22 1.48 -7.29
N GLY A 115 -1.49 0.19 -7.45
CA GLY A 115 -1.39 -0.51 -8.74
C GLY A 115 -2.24 0.12 -9.84
N TYR A 116 -3.46 0.51 -9.51
CA TYR A 116 -4.38 1.20 -10.42
C TYR A 116 -3.87 2.60 -10.79
N ILE A 117 -3.46 3.40 -9.80
CA ILE A 117 -2.93 4.77 -10.01
C ILE A 117 -1.67 4.73 -10.90
N ASP A 118 -0.73 3.84 -10.64
CA ASP A 118 0.48 3.69 -11.47
C ASP A 118 0.12 3.35 -12.93
N GLY A 119 -0.88 2.50 -13.14
CA GLY A 119 -1.42 2.20 -14.47
C GLY A 119 -1.99 3.43 -15.17
N LEU A 120 -2.78 4.24 -14.46
CA LEU A 120 -3.33 5.51 -14.97
C LEU A 120 -2.22 6.49 -15.36
N VAL A 121 -1.24 6.70 -14.50
CA VAL A 121 -0.11 7.61 -14.73
C VAL A 121 0.69 7.16 -15.95
N LYS A 122 1.00 5.86 -16.07
CA LYS A 122 1.71 5.31 -17.23
C LYS A 122 0.93 5.51 -18.53
N ASN A 123 -0.40 5.33 -18.51
CA ASN A 123 -1.25 5.53 -19.69
C ASN A 123 -1.34 7.01 -20.09
N ALA A 124 -1.54 7.91 -19.13
CA ALA A 124 -1.58 9.34 -19.36
C ALA A 124 -0.25 9.84 -19.96
N THR A 125 0.88 9.40 -19.38
CA THR A 125 2.23 9.71 -19.87
C THR A 125 2.44 9.21 -21.31
N ALA A 126 2.02 7.98 -21.62
CA ALA A 126 2.12 7.43 -22.97
C ALA A 126 1.27 8.19 -24.01
N ALA A 127 0.14 8.76 -23.58
CA ALA A 127 -0.71 9.61 -24.40
C ALA A 127 -0.28 11.09 -24.42
N GLY A 128 0.76 11.47 -23.66
CA GLY A 128 1.23 12.86 -23.55
C GLY A 128 0.27 13.80 -22.81
N ILE A 129 -0.60 13.24 -21.95
CA ILE A 129 -1.57 14.00 -21.15
C ILE A 129 -1.27 13.85 -19.65
N THR A 130 -1.80 14.75 -18.83
CA THR A 130 -1.79 14.61 -17.37
C THR A 130 -2.97 13.78 -16.90
N VAL A 131 -2.83 13.12 -15.75
CA VAL A 131 -3.98 12.46 -15.09
C VAL A 131 -5.00 13.53 -14.71
N ASP A 132 -6.28 13.26 -14.95
CA ASP A 132 -7.35 14.18 -14.61
C ASP A 132 -7.40 14.46 -13.10
N SER A 133 -7.45 15.75 -12.75
CA SER A 133 -7.49 16.19 -11.34
C SER A 133 -8.78 15.79 -10.63
N GLY A 134 -9.92 15.70 -11.35
CA GLY A 134 -11.18 15.23 -10.80
C GLY A 134 -11.11 13.75 -10.42
N LEU A 135 -10.51 12.93 -11.28
CA LEU A 135 -10.24 11.52 -11.00
C LEU A 135 -9.30 11.34 -9.79
N LEU A 136 -8.23 12.13 -9.69
CA LEU A 136 -7.36 12.09 -8.49
C LEU A 136 -8.11 12.48 -7.21
N ALA A 137 -8.99 13.47 -7.27
CA ALA A 137 -9.83 13.87 -6.14
C ALA A 137 -10.86 12.79 -5.76
N GLN A 138 -11.42 12.09 -6.74
CA GLN A 138 -12.30 10.94 -6.50
C GLN A 138 -11.53 9.79 -5.83
N ILE A 139 -10.34 9.47 -6.35
CA ILE A 139 -9.47 8.46 -5.74
C ILE A 139 -9.11 8.84 -4.30
N GLU A 140 -8.85 10.12 -4.03
CA GLU A 140 -8.60 10.62 -2.68
C GLU A 140 -9.82 10.42 -1.74
N ASP A 141 -11.05 10.63 -2.24
CA ASP A 141 -12.28 10.32 -1.51
C ASP A 141 -12.43 8.82 -1.23
N ASP A 142 -12.15 7.99 -2.24
CA ASP A 142 -12.13 6.53 -2.10
C ASP A 142 -11.14 6.11 -0.99
N VAL A 143 -9.92 6.68 -0.99
CA VAL A 143 -8.92 6.43 0.07
C VAL A 143 -9.46 6.74 1.45
N ARG A 144 -10.20 7.85 1.62
CA ARG A 144 -10.78 8.23 2.91
C ARG A 144 -11.90 7.28 3.35
N ARG A 145 -12.64 6.73 2.38
CA ARG A 145 -13.79 5.85 2.62
C ARG A 145 -13.41 4.39 2.85
N ILE A 146 -12.22 3.97 2.45
CA ILE A 146 -11.71 2.62 2.71
C ILE A 146 -11.73 2.36 4.22
N GLN A 147 -12.56 1.42 4.64
CA GLN A 147 -12.59 0.95 6.01
C GLN A 147 -11.51 -0.11 6.20
N VAL A 148 -10.60 0.21 7.11
CA VAL A 148 -9.63 -0.75 7.61
C VAL A 148 -10.26 -1.35 8.86
N SER A 149 -10.69 -2.61 8.76
CA SER A 149 -11.50 -3.27 9.80
C SER A 149 -10.85 -3.14 11.19
N PRO A 150 -11.53 -2.49 12.17
CA PRO A 150 -11.08 -2.48 13.54
C PRO A 150 -11.29 -3.87 14.12
N CYS A 151 -10.20 -4.55 14.45
CA CYS A 151 -10.29 -5.81 15.15
C CYS A 151 -10.72 -5.55 16.60
N GLU A 152 -11.94 -5.94 16.95
CA GLU A 152 -12.50 -5.80 18.30
C GLU A 152 -11.82 -6.76 19.28
N SER A 153 -10.59 -6.41 19.69
CA SER A 153 -9.90 -7.14 20.75
C SER A 153 -8.99 -6.19 21.52
N ASN A 154 -8.88 -6.43 22.83
CA ASN A 154 -8.05 -5.66 23.75
C ASN A 154 -6.55 -5.98 23.63
N ASP A 155 -6.13 -6.66 22.56
CA ASP A 155 -4.73 -6.97 22.32
C ASP A 155 -3.96 -5.72 21.83
N PRO A 156 -2.92 -5.27 22.56
CA PRO A 156 -2.08 -4.13 22.18
C PRO A 156 -1.47 -4.25 20.77
N SER A 157 -1.26 -5.47 20.26
CA SER A 157 -0.75 -5.71 18.91
C SER A 157 -1.70 -5.17 17.83
N LEU A 158 -3.01 -5.19 18.10
CA LEU A 158 -4.04 -4.75 17.17
C LEU A 158 -4.11 -3.22 17.11
N VAL A 159 -3.86 -2.54 18.23
CA VAL A 159 -3.73 -1.07 18.28
C VAL A 159 -2.52 -0.61 17.46
N ALA A 160 -1.37 -1.26 17.64
CA ALA A 160 -0.18 -0.96 16.83
C ALA A 160 -0.43 -1.20 15.33
N ARG A 161 -1.15 -2.28 15.00
CA ARG A 161 -1.55 -2.58 13.62
C ARG A 161 -2.48 -1.53 13.03
N MET A 162 -3.52 -1.12 13.76
CA MET A 162 -4.41 -0.04 13.32
C MET A 162 -3.62 1.24 13.06
N ALA A 163 -2.67 1.58 13.93
CA ALA A 163 -1.81 2.74 13.74
C ALA A 163 -1.00 2.63 12.43
N VAL A 164 -0.37 1.49 12.15
CA VAL A 164 0.38 1.24 10.90
C VAL A 164 -0.53 1.39 9.67
N GLN A 165 -1.74 0.84 9.71
CA GLN A 165 -2.67 0.93 8.59
C GLN A 165 -3.16 2.37 8.34
N GLN A 166 -3.37 3.15 9.41
CA GLN A 166 -3.68 4.58 9.27
C GLN A 166 -2.47 5.37 8.74
N CYS A 167 -1.25 5.05 9.15
CA CYS A 167 -0.05 5.63 8.55
C CYS A 167 0.04 5.36 7.04
N TRP A 168 -0.36 4.16 6.60
CA TRP A 168 -0.43 3.84 5.18
C TRP A 168 -1.50 4.64 4.43
N ARG A 169 -2.66 4.89 5.05
CA ARG A 169 -3.67 5.79 4.46
C ARG A 169 -3.08 7.17 4.19
N GLU A 170 -2.42 7.75 5.18
CA GLU A 170 -1.77 9.06 5.05
C GLU A 170 -0.64 9.03 4.01
N ALA A 171 0.17 7.96 3.98
CA ALA A 171 1.21 7.80 2.97
C ALA A 171 0.64 7.79 1.53
N VAL A 172 -0.51 7.15 1.31
CA VAL A 172 -1.20 7.15 0.02
C VAL A 172 -1.74 8.54 -0.33
N ILE A 173 -2.30 9.27 0.63
CA ILE A 173 -2.75 10.66 0.40
C ILE A 173 -1.56 11.55 0.02
N VAL A 174 -0.44 11.44 0.72
CA VAL A 174 0.80 12.18 0.40
C VAL A 174 1.31 11.81 -0.99
N TYR A 175 1.29 10.53 -1.35
CA TYR A 175 1.65 10.06 -2.68
C TYR A 175 0.75 10.67 -3.78
N LEU A 176 -0.57 10.71 -3.57
CA LEU A 176 -1.52 11.35 -4.48
C LEU A 176 -1.29 12.85 -4.63
N MET A 177 -1.00 13.55 -3.53
CA MET A 177 -0.68 14.99 -3.57
C MET A 177 0.60 15.26 -4.38
N ALA A 178 1.62 14.42 -4.22
CA ALA A 178 2.85 14.52 -5.00
C ALA A 178 2.60 14.27 -6.50
N LEU A 179 1.73 13.31 -6.84
CA LEU A 179 1.33 13.05 -8.23
C LEU A 179 0.50 14.18 -8.85
N GLY A 180 -0.42 14.77 -8.08
CA GLY A 180 -1.25 15.90 -8.52
C GLY A 180 -0.48 17.22 -8.65
N GLY A 181 0.82 17.25 -8.31
CA GLY A 181 1.63 18.47 -8.32
C GLY A 181 1.17 19.49 -7.29
N ALA A 182 0.52 19.05 -6.20
CA ALA A 182 0.01 19.94 -5.17
C ALA A 182 1.15 20.78 -4.57
N HIS A 183 1.00 22.10 -4.66
CA HIS A 183 1.99 23.06 -4.19
C HIS A 183 1.97 23.13 -2.65
N ALA A 184 3.09 23.48 -2.02
CA ALA A 184 3.22 23.65 -0.56
C ALA A 184 2.29 24.73 0.07
N LEU A 185 1.46 25.39 -0.74
CA LEU A 185 0.45 26.38 -0.37
C LEU A 185 -0.99 25.86 -0.47
N ASP A 186 -1.17 24.55 -0.65
CA ASP A 186 -2.49 23.92 -0.54
C ASP A 186 -3.13 24.32 0.81
N PRO A 187 -4.39 24.80 0.83
CA PRO A 187 -5.08 25.18 2.07
C PRO A 187 -5.15 24.04 3.12
N ARG A 188 -4.87 22.79 2.74
CA ARG A 188 -4.71 21.64 3.64
C ARG A 188 -3.42 21.66 4.48
N VAL A 189 -2.43 22.48 4.12
CA VAL A 189 -1.12 22.61 4.80
C VAL A 189 -0.99 23.94 5.57
N GLY A 190 -1.92 24.87 5.36
CA GLY A 190 -1.98 26.13 6.10
C GLY A 190 -2.63 25.97 7.49
N PRO A 191 -2.14 26.67 8.53
CA PRO A 191 -2.78 26.63 9.84
C PRO A 191 -4.22 27.13 9.72
N ARG A 192 -5.13 26.36 10.31
CA ARG A 192 -6.55 26.72 10.47
C ARG A 192 -6.62 28.12 11.08
N ARG A 193 -6.96 29.11 10.28
CA ARG A 193 -7.29 30.45 10.80
C ARG A 193 -8.75 30.41 11.20
N ASP A 194 -8.95 30.02 12.44
CA ASP A 194 -10.22 30.19 13.12
C ASP A 194 -10.51 31.70 13.13
N SER A 195 -11.63 32.08 12.51
CA SER A 195 -12.18 33.43 12.48
C SER A 195 -13.25 33.56 13.56
#